data_AF-A0A8C4WWV5-F1
#
_entry.id   AF-A0A8C4WWV5-F1
#
_cell.length_a   1.000
_cell.length_b   1.000
_cell.length_c   1.000
_cell.angle_alpha   90.00
_cell.angle_beta   90.00
_cell.angle_gamma   90.00
#
_symmetry.space_group_name_H-M   'P 1'
#
loop_
_entity.id
_entity.type
_entity.pdbx_description
1 polymer ?
#
loop_
_entity_poly.entity_id
_entity_poly.type
_entity_poly.pdbx_seq_one_letter_code
_entity_poly.pdbx_strand_id
1 'polypeptide(L)'
;MPLCGGHTPQRKSGPNVRGMTTGILSVRGMITGILSVRGMTTGILSVCGMITGILSVCGMITGILSVRGMTTGILSMRGMTTGILSVCGMITGILSVRWMTTGILSVCGMITGILSLRGMTTGILSVHRIVTGILRVRGIIPGILNVRGMTTGILSVRGMTTGILNVRGMTTGILSVCGMITGILSVRGMTTGILSVRGMTTGILNVRGMTTGILNILFMLLECFVE
;
A
#
# COMPACT_ATOMS: atom_id res chain seq x y z
N MET A 1 -28.79 -8.78 10.52
CA MET A 1 -29.18 -7.85 11.61
C MET A 1 -28.09 -6.80 11.77
N PRO A 2 -28.36 -5.49 11.65
CA PRO A 2 -27.36 -4.48 11.98
C PRO A 2 -27.43 -4.19 13.48
N LEU A 3 -26.32 -4.41 14.20
CA LEU A 3 -26.20 -4.00 15.60
C LEU A 3 -25.92 -2.49 15.65
N CYS A 4 -26.92 -1.71 16.08
CA CYS A 4 -26.75 -0.34 16.55
C CYS A 4 -25.97 -0.33 17.87
N GLY A 5 -24.88 0.44 17.96
CA GLY A 5 -24.14 0.68 19.20
C GLY A 5 -24.42 2.08 19.73
N GLY A 6 -25.08 2.16 20.90
CA GLY A 6 -25.51 3.38 21.57
C GLY A 6 -24.40 4.19 22.27
N HIS A 7 -24.74 5.43 22.58
CA HIS A 7 -23.93 6.40 23.34
C HIS A 7 -24.03 6.17 24.86
N THR A 8 -22.88 6.11 25.56
CA THR A 8 -22.69 6.56 26.96
C THR A 8 -21.25 7.07 27.17
N PRO A 9 -20.99 8.09 28.02
CA PRO A 9 -19.69 8.78 28.08
C PRO A 9 -18.74 8.32 29.21
N GLN A 10 -17.44 8.46 28.93
CA GLN A 10 -16.23 8.52 29.78
C GLN A 10 -15.54 7.25 30.32
N ARG A 11 -14.58 6.73 29.53
CA ARG A 11 -13.15 6.54 29.89
C ARG A 11 -12.33 6.30 28.60
N LYS A 12 -11.07 6.74 28.55
CA LYS A 12 -10.17 6.77 27.38
C LYS A 12 -9.87 5.37 26.79
N SER A 13 -10.79 4.80 26.04
CA SER A 13 -10.58 3.64 25.16
C SER A 13 -11.43 3.83 23.91
N GLY A 14 -10.81 3.93 22.74
CA GLY A 14 -11.61 4.02 21.51
C GLY A 14 -12.32 2.68 21.20
N PRO A 15 -13.21 2.66 20.20
CA PRO A 15 -14.04 1.49 19.90
C PRO A 15 -13.17 0.27 19.58
N ASN A 16 -13.51 -0.91 20.10
CA ASN A 16 -12.84 -2.16 19.78
C ASN A 16 -13.87 -3.15 19.24
N VAL A 17 -13.88 -3.35 17.92
CA VAL A 17 -14.77 -4.29 17.24
C VAL A 17 -14.05 -5.63 17.14
N ARG A 18 -14.65 -6.67 17.72
CA ARG A 18 -14.11 -8.05 17.65
C ARG A 18 -15.18 -9.06 17.28
N GLY A 19 -14.85 -10.00 16.40
CA GLY A 19 -15.73 -11.13 16.13
C GLY A 19 -15.63 -11.73 14.72
N MET A 20 -16.55 -12.64 14.43
CA MET A 20 -16.82 -13.12 13.08
C MET A 20 -18.04 -12.38 12.54
N THR A 21 -18.01 -11.94 11.29
CA THR A 21 -19.15 -11.28 10.66
C THR A 21 -19.36 -11.81 9.26
N THR A 22 -20.60 -12.17 8.96
CA THR A 22 -21.09 -12.45 7.61
C THR A 22 -21.92 -11.24 7.16
N GLY A 23 -21.72 -10.77 5.92
CA GLY A 23 -22.41 -9.61 5.37
C GLY A 23 -21.60 -8.30 5.49
N ILE A 24 -22.24 -7.21 5.90
CA ILE A 24 -21.65 -5.87 5.89
C ILE A 24 -21.38 -5.39 7.32
N LEU A 25 -20.11 -5.07 7.60
CA LEU A 25 -19.67 -4.39 8.81
C LEU A 25 -19.14 -3.00 8.42
N SER A 26 -19.81 -1.94 8.89
CA SER A 26 -19.34 -0.57 8.67
C SER A 26 -19.05 0.15 9.99
N VAL A 27 -17.85 0.68 10.11
CA VAL A 27 -17.45 1.57 11.20
C VAL A 27 -17.32 2.96 10.62
N ARG A 28 -18.13 3.91 11.09
CA ARG A 28 -18.10 5.30 10.63
C ARG A 28 -18.04 6.28 11.79
N GLY A 29 -17.32 7.39 11.61
CA GLY A 29 -17.37 8.51 12.55
C GLY A 29 -16.08 9.29 12.71
N MET A 30 -16.10 10.22 13.66
CA MET A 30 -14.91 10.91 14.16
C MET A 30 -14.42 10.17 15.40
N ILE A 31 -13.17 9.73 15.38
CA ILE A 31 -12.59 8.94 16.45
C ILE A 31 -11.32 9.63 16.93
N THR A 32 -11.30 9.95 18.22
CA THR A 32 -10.11 10.39 18.93
C THR A 32 -9.61 9.24 19.82
N GLY A 33 -8.36 8.82 19.68
CA GLY A 33 -7.78 7.70 20.44
C GLY A 33 -7.53 6.46 19.59
N ILE A 34 -7.85 5.28 20.11
CA ILE A 34 -7.50 3.99 19.50
C ILE A 34 -8.74 3.26 18.98
N LEU A 35 -8.88 3.10 17.66
CA LEU A 35 -9.85 2.19 17.04
C LEU A 35 -9.15 0.87 16.68
N SER A 36 -9.66 -0.24 17.21
CA SER A 36 -9.21 -1.58 16.85
C SER A 36 -10.34 -2.37 16.23
N VAL A 37 -10.17 -2.86 15.00
CA VAL A 37 -11.07 -3.80 14.35
C VAL A 37 -10.34 -5.12 14.17
N ARG A 38 -10.78 -6.17 14.85
CA ARG A 38 -10.15 -7.49 14.80
C ARG A 38 -11.16 -8.59 14.51
N GLY A 39 -10.96 -9.39 13.47
CA GLY A 39 -11.92 -10.46 13.22
C GLY A 39 -11.77 -11.20 11.91
N MET A 40 -12.77 -12.05 11.65
CA MET A 40 -12.98 -12.67 10.36
C MET A 40 -14.22 -12.08 9.73
N THR A 41 -14.14 -11.67 8.46
CA THR A 41 -15.29 -11.10 7.74
C THR A 41 -15.48 -11.82 6.43
N THR A 42 -16.67 -12.35 6.20
CA THR A 42 -17.13 -12.82 4.90
C THR A 42 -18.15 -11.81 4.36
N GLY A 43 -17.75 -11.04 3.35
CA GLY A 43 -18.54 -9.91 2.82
C GLY A 43 -17.75 -8.60 2.79
N ILE A 44 -18.32 -7.53 3.34
CA ILE A 44 -17.75 -6.18 3.24
C ILE A 44 -17.41 -5.64 4.63
N LEU A 45 -16.14 -5.28 4.84
CA LEU A 45 -15.68 -4.49 5.97
C LEU A 45 -15.31 -3.08 5.50
N SER A 46 -16.02 -2.06 5.99
CA SER A 46 -15.78 -0.66 5.62
C SER A 46 -15.51 0.19 6.85
N VAL A 47 -14.33 0.80 6.93
CA VAL A 47 -13.98 1.78 7.96
C VAL A 47 -13.87 3.15 7.28
N CYS A 48 -14.77 4.07 7.61
CA CYS A 48 -14.82 5.40 7.00
C CYS A 48 -14.85 6.51 8.06
N GLY A 49 -13.90 7.43 8.08
CA GLY A 49 -13.98 8.51 9.07
C GLY A 49 -12.76 9.42 9.20
N MET A 50 -12.82 10.28 10.20
CA MET A 50 -11.68 11.08 10.64
C MET A 50 -11.13 10.47 11.92
N ILE A 51 -9.87 10.08 11.90
CA ILE A 51 -9.21 9.41 13.03
C ILE A 51 -8.03 10.26 13.48
N THR A 52 -8.03 10.64 14.74
CA THR A 52 -6.91 11.27 15.44
C THR A 52 -6.40 10.28 16.48
N GLY A 53 -5.26 9.64 16.20
CA GLY A 53 -4.69 8.58 17.04
C GLY A 53 -4.31 7.33 16.25
N ILE A 54 -4.78 6.16 16.70
CA ILE A 54 -4.37 4.86 16.14
C ILE A 54 -5.57 4.13 15.58
N LEU A 55 -5.53 3.76 14.29
CA LEU A 55 -6.41 2.78 13.68
C LEU A 55 -5.64 1.48 13.46
N SER A 56 -6.11 0.38 14.05
CA SER A 56 -5.58 -0.96 13.81
C SER A 56 -6.66 -1.86 13.23
N VAL A 57 -6.47 -2.36 12.01
CA VAL A 57 -7.34 -3.35 11.37
C VAL A 57 -6.58 -4.67 11.25
N CYS A 58 -7.05 -5.71 11.93
CA CYS A 58 -6.37 -7.01 12.00
C CYS A 58 -7.33 -8.16 11.69
N GLY A 59 -7.14 -8.93 10.61
CA GLY A 59 -8.11 -9.99 10.34
C GLY A 59 -7.92 -10.79 9.06
N MET A 60 -8.88 -11.69 8.84
CA MET A 60 -9.05 -12.42 7.59
C MET A 60 -10.34 -11.95 6.93
N ILE A 61 -10.26 -11.44 5.71
CA ILE A 61 -11.42 -10.99 4.96
C ILE A 61 -11.55 -11.82 3.69
N THR A 62 -12.72 -12.42 3.50
CA THR A 62 -13.17 -12.94 2.21
C THR A 62 -14.20 -11.99 1.65
N GLY A 63 -13.84 -11.22 0.62
CA GLY A 63 -14.67 -10.16 0.04
C GLY A 63 -13.91 -8.83 -0.05
N ILE A 64 -14.48 -7.76 0.53
CA ILE A 64 -13.97 -6.40 0.38
C ILE A 64 -13.61 -5.80 1.73
N LEU A 65 -12.37 -5.37 1.90
CA LEU A 65 -11.96 -4.47 2.98
C LEU A 65 -11.67 -3.08 2.39
N SER A 66 -12.43 -2.07 2.82
CA SER A 66 -12.22 -0.68 2.45
C SER A 66 -11.96 0.18 3.68
N VAL A 67 -10.83 0.88 3.70
CA VAL A 67 -10.53 1.90 4.71
C VAL A 67 -10.43 3.25 4.01
N ARG A 68 -11.35 4.17 4.35
CA ARG A 68 -11.42 5.50 3.74
C ARG A 68 -11.40 6.61 4.78
N GLY A 69 -10.72 7.72 4.47
CA GLY A 69 -10.90 8.97 5.20
C GLY A 69 -9.60 9.68 5.54
N MET A 70 -9.60 10.39 6.67
CA MET A 70 -8.45 11.16 7.13
C MET A 70 -7.91 10.53 8.40
N THR A 71 -6.59 10.34 8.47
CA THR A 71 -5.94 9.83 9.67
C THR A 71 -4.76 10.70 10.05
N THR A 72 -4.79 11.25 11.25
CA THR A 72 -3.65 11.91 11.90
C THR A 72 -3.14 10.96 12.98
N GLY A 73 -1.93 10.45 12.82
CA GLY A 73 -1.35 9.42 13.70
C GLY A 73 -0.96 8.14 12.94
N ILE A 74 -1.43 6.99 13.42
CA ILE A 74 -0.99 5.67 12.92
C ILE A 74 -2.17 4.89 12.35
N LEU A 75 -2.06 4.47 11.09
CA LEU A 75 -2.93 3.49 10.46
C LEU A 75 -2.13 2.19 10.26
N SER A 76 -2.49 1.14 10.98
CA SER A 76 -1.89 -0.18 10.87
C SER A 76 -2.93 -1.18 10.35
N MET A 77 -2.62 -1.87 9.26
CA MET A 77 -3.42 -2.97 8.77
C MET A 77 -2.60 -4.24 8.72
N ARG A 78 -3.13 -5.33 9.28
CA ARG A 78 -2.47 -6.64 9.24
C ARG A 78 -3.50 -7.73 8.92
N GLY A 79 -3.34 -8.44 7.82
CA GLY A 79 -4.31 -9.48 7.54
C GLY A 79 -4.14 -10.25 6.26
N MET A 80 -5.05 -11.19 6.08
CA MET A 80 -5.24 -11.90 4.82
C MET A 80 -6.52 -11.39 4.16
N THR A 81 -6.47 -11.18 2.86
CA THR A 81 -7.66 -10.77 2.09
C THR A 81 -7.77 -11.60 0.83
N THR A 82 -8.86 -12.32 0.68
CA THR A 82 -9.25 -12.94 -0.58
C THR A 82 -10.33 -12.06 -1.21
N GLY A 83 -10.00 -11.36 -2.30
CA GLY A 83 -10.85 -10.35 -2.92
C GLY A 83 -10.17 -8.99 -3.04
N ILE A 84 -10.75 -7.93 -2.46
CA ILE A 84 -10.31 -6.55 -2.64
C ILE A 84 -9.93 -5.93 -1.29
N LEU A 85 -8.71 -5.40 -1.22
CA LEU A 85 -8.22 -4.57 -0.12
C LEU A 85 -7.97 -3.15 -0.65
N SER A 86 -8.69 -2.15 -0.14
CA SER A 86 -8.60 -0.76 -0.59
C SER A 86 -8.36 0.19 0.57
N VAL A 87 -7.29 1.00 0.49
CA VAL A 87 -6.98 2.06 1.44
C VAL A 87 -6.94 3.39 0.71
N CYS A 88 -7.91 4.25 0.99
CA CYS A 88 -8.08 5.52 0.30
C CYS A 88 -8.15 6.69 1.27
N GLY A 89 -7.24 7.66 1.21
CA GLY A 89 -7.33 8.77 2.15
C GLY A 89 -6.12 9.67 2.28
N MET A 90 -6.26 10.67 3.14
CA MET A 90 -5.19 11.57 3.57
C MET A 90 -4.63 11.09 4.91
N ILE A 91 -3.33 10.87 4.98
CA ILE A 91 -2.67 10.37 6.19
C ILE A 91 -1.53 11.28 6.58
N THR A 92 -1.62 11.82 7.78
CA THR A 92 -0.59 12.61 8.45
C THR A 92 0.02 11.74 9.53
N GLY A 93 1.19 11.15 9.27
CA GLY A 93 1.85 10.21 10.18
C GLY A 93 2.29 8.92 9.51
N ILE A 94 1.89 7.77 10.04
CA ILE A 94 2.37 6.44 9.62
C ILE A 94 1.23 5.59 9.08
N LEU A 95 1.36 5.12 7.83
CA LEU A 95 0.56 4.04 7.28
C LEU A 95 1.43 2.78 7.15
N SER A 96 1.12 1.73 7.90
CA SER A 96 1.74 0.41 7.77
C SER A 96 0.71 -0.62 7.35
N VAL A 97 0.90 -1.23 6.19
CA VAL A 97 0.05 -2.32 5.70
C VAL A 97 0.91 -3.58 5.59
N ARG A 98 0.53 -4.61 6.35
CA ARG A 98 1.09 -5.96 6.27
C ARG A 98 0.03 -6.92 5.77
N TRP A 99 0.16 -7.42 4.54
CA TRP A 99 -0.91 -8.20 3.92
C TRP A 99 -0.44 -9.52 3.32
N MET A 100 -1.40 -10.42 3.16
CA MET A 100 -1.37 -11.46 2.12
C MET A 100 -2.69 -11.37 1.36
N THR A 101 -2.64 -10.99 0.10
CA THR A 101 -3.83 -10.72 -0.70
C THR A 101 -3.87 -11.64 -1.91
N THR A 102 -5.00 -12.31 -2.11
CA THR A 102 -5.34 -12.91 -3.40
C THR A 102 -6.42 -12.05 -4.04
N GLY A 103 -6.14 -11.45 -5.20
CA GLY A 103 -7.00 -10.48 -5.86
C GLY A 103 -6.35 -9.10 -5.99
N ILE A 104 -6.99 -8.05 -5.47
CA ILE A 104 -6.60 -6.65 -5.69
C ILE A 104 -6.28 -5.96 -4.37
N LEU A 105 -5.09 -5.36 -4.30
CA LEU A 105 -4.71 -4.40 -3.27
C LEU A 105 -4.53 -3.03 -3.90
N SER A 106 -5.29 -2.03 -3.44
CA SER A 106 -5.23 -0.65 -3.90
C SER A 106 -4.96 0.30 -2.74
N VAL A 107 -4.00 1.20 -2.91
CA VAL A 107 -3.60 2.19 -1.90
C VAL A 107 -3.55 3.58 -2.56
N CYS A 108 -4.59 4.40 -2.36
CA CYS A 108 -4.76 5.70 -3.05
C CYS A 108 -4.91 6.93 -2.13
N GLY A 109 -4.36 8.09 -2.52
CA GLY A 109 -4.49 9.35 -1.76
C GLY A 109 -3.17 10.05 -1.40
N MET A 110 -3.16 10.83 -0.32
CA MET A 110 -2.02 11.68 0.08
C MET A 110 -1.44 11.23 1.41
N ILE A 111 -0.11 11.23 1.54
CA ILE A 111 0.57 10.83 2.77
C ILE A 111 1.67 11.83 3.09
N THR A 112 1.59 12.44 4.25
CA THR A 112 2.67 13.24 4.83
C THR A 112 3.26 12.44 6.00
N GLY A 113 4.43 11.84 5.80
CA GLY A 113 5.07 10.94 6.75
C GLY A 113 5.55 9.64 6.12
N ILE A 114 5.20 8.49 6.70
CA ILE A 114 5.74 7.18 6.32
C ILE A 114 4.63 6.27 5.80
N LEU A 115 4.77 5.78 4.57
CA LEU A 115 4.02 4.67 4.01
C LEU A 115 4.92 3.42 3.92
N SER A 116 4.61 2.39 4.69
CA SER A 116 5.26 1.09 4.63
C SER A 116 4.26 0.02 4.22
N LEU A 117 4.46 -0.50 3.01
CA LEU A 117 3.69 -1.57 2.43
C LEU A 117 4.55 -2.85 2.42
N ARG A 118 4.18 -3.90 3.16
CA ARG A 118 4.90 -5.18 3.18
C ARG A 118 3.97 -6.39 3.02
N GLY A 119 4.17 -7.23 2.01
CA GLY A 119 3.32 -8.41 1.89
C GLY A 119 3.52 -9.26 0.65
N MET A 120 2.56 -10.15 0.43
CA MET A 120 2.44 -10.95 -0.79
C MET A 120 1.11 -10.61 -1.47
N THR A 121 1.13 -10.41 -2.78
CA THR A 121 -0.09 -10.20 -3.57
C THR A 121 -0.09 -11.14 -4.76
N THR A 122 -1.03 -12.08 -4.83
CA THR A 122 -1.36 -12.77 -6.08
C THR A 122 -2.45 -11.98 -6.79
N GLY A 123 -2.14 -11.42 -7.97
CA GLY A 123 -3.04 -10.53 -8.70
C GLY A 123 -2.47 -9.12 -8.86
N ILE A 124 -3.17 -8.09 -8.37
CA ILE A 124 -2.83 -6.68 -8.66
C ILE A 124 -2.53 -5.91 -7.36
N LEU A 125 -1.36 -5.29 -7.30
CA LEU A 125 -1.02 -4.27 -6.31
C LEU A 125 -0.89 -2.91 -7.01
N SER A 126 -1.80 -1.99 -6.71
CA SER A 126 -1.77 -0.60 -7.17
C SER A 126 -1.53 0.37 -6.02
N VAL A 127 -0.52 1.21 -6.14
CA VAL A 127 -0.20 2.29 -5.20
C VAL A 127 -0.25 3.59 -5.99
N HIS A 128 -1.28 4.42 -5.77
CA HIS A 128 -1.41 5.71 -6.45
C HIS A 128 -1.41 6.86 -5.44
N ARG A 129 -0.26 7.52 -5.25
CA ARG A 129 -0.07 8.41 -4.09
C ARG A 129 0.70 9.69 -4.39
N ILE A 130 0.38 10.73 -3.62
CA ILE A 130 1.30 11.84 -3.37
C ILE A 130 1.88 11.61 -1.98
N VAL A 131 3.21 11.52 -1.88
CA VAL A 131 3.92 11.26 -0.62
C VAL A 131 4.91 12.38 -0.35
N THR A 132 4.84 12.99 0.83
CA THR A 132 5.91 13.82 1.37
C THR A 132 6.50 13.08 2.57
N GLY A 133 7.69 12.49 2.40
CA GLY A 133 8.35 11.64 3.38
C GLY A 133 8.87 10.35 2.76
N ILE A 134 8.46 9.20 3.30
CA ILE A 134 9.01 7.89 2.93
C ILE A 134 7.92 6.95 2.43
N LEU A 135 8.07 6.45 1.21
CA LEU A 135 7.30 5.35 0.63
C LEU A 135 8.19 4.12 0.48
N ARG A 136 7.84 3.03 1.18
CA ARG A 136 8.50 1.73 1.08
C ARG A 136 7.49 0.67 0.66
N VAL A 137 7.70 0.04 -0.48
CA VAL A 137 6.94 -1.12 -0.94
C VAL A 137 7.85 -2.34 -0.93
N ARG A 138 7.52 -3.35 -0.14
CA ARG A 138 8.27 -4.61 -0.06
C ARG A 138 7.38 -5.82 -0.26
N GLY A 139 7.68 -6.69 -1.22
CA GLY A 139 6.84 -7.88 -1.36
C GLY A 139 7.25 -8.90 -2.42
N ILE A 140 6.43 -9.95 -2.48
CA ILE A 140 6.44 -10.97 -3.53
C ILE A 140 5.12 -10.84 -4.27
N ILE A 141 5.18 -10.57 -5.58
CA ILE A 141 4.00 -10.19 -6.36
C ILE A 141 3.97 -11.00 -7.65
N PRO A 142 3.34 -12.19 -7.63
CA PRO A 142 2.90 -12.84 -8.85
C PRO A 142 1.68 -12.10 -9.42
N GLY A 143 1.92 -11.34 -10.48
CA GLY A 143 0.95 -10.51 -11.17
C GLY A 143 1.50 -9.11 -11.48
N ILE A 144 0.75 -8.07 -11.10
CA ILE A 144 1.04 -6.69 -11.48
C ILE A 144 1.31 -5.84 -10.24
N LEU A 145 2.47 -5.19 -10.20
CA LEU A 145 2.77 -4.09 -9.28
C LEU A 145 2.82 -2.77 -10.04
N ASN A 146 1.93 -1.85 -9.71
CA ASN A 146 1.89 -0.51 -10.28
C ASN A 146 2.05 0.53 -9.17
N VAL A 147 3.20 1.21 -9.14
CA VAL A 147 3.47 2.32 -8.22
C VAL A 147 3.42 3.61 -9.03
N ARG A 148 2.47 4.49 -8.74
CA ARG A 148 2.26 5.75 -9.44
C ARG A 148 2.17 6.95 -8.51
N GLY A 149 2.77 8.07 -8.89
CA GLY A 149 2.45 9.39 -8.35
C GLY A 149 3.64 10.27 -8.08
N MET A 150 3.57 11.11 -7.05
CA MET A 150 4.62 12.08 -6.72
C MET A 150 5.21 11.77 -5.35
N THR A 151 6.53 11.78 -5.23
CA THR A 151 7.21 11.61 -3.94
C THR A 151 8.18 12.77 -3.72
N THR A 152 8.08 13.43 -2.58
CA THR A 152 9.14 14.27 -2.03
C THR A 152 9.76 13.53 -0.84
N GLY A 153 11.05 13.23 -0.88
CA GLY A 153 11.74 12.35 0.06
C GLY A 153 12.19 11.03 -0.59
N ILE A 154 11.76 9.88 -0.06
CA ILE A 154 12.28 8.56 -0.45
C ILE A 154 11.16 7.67 -0.98
N LEU A 155 11.31 7.18 -2.21
CA LEU A 155 10.52 6.09 -2.78
C LEU A 155 11.43 4.86 -2.94
N SER A 156 11.12 3.78 -2.23
CA SER A 156 11.82 2.50 -2.32
C SER A 156 10.84 1.38 -2.66
N VAL A 157 11.09 0.67 -3.76
CA VAL A 157 10.35 -0.52 -4.18
C VAL A 157 11.32 -1.69 -4.15
N ARG A 158 11.06 -2.68 -3.28
CA ARG A 158 11.93 -3.85 -3.12
C ARG A 158 11.16 -5.15 -3.20
N GLY A 159 11.56 -6.12 -4.02
CA GLY A 159 10.83 -7.38 -4.02
C GLY A 159 11.16 -8.37 -5.10
N MET A 160 10.32 -9.39 -5.18
CA MET A 160 10.24 -10.31 -6.31
C MET A 160 8.93 -10.05 -7.03
N THR A 161 8.96 -9.92 -8.35
CA THR A 161 7.76 -9.75 -9.16
C THR A 161 7.80 -10.74 -10.31
N THR A 162 6.75 -11.54 -10.46
CA THR A 162 6.57 -12.40 -11.63
C THR A 162 5.36 -11.86 -12.39
N GLY A 163 5.59 -11.26 -13.55
CA GLY A 163 4.59 -10.48 -14.29
C GLY A 163 5.10 -9.06 -14.60
N ILE A 164 4.42 -8.04 -14.12
CA ILE A 164 4.68 -6.64 -14.50
C ILE A 164 4.99 -5.78 -13.27
N LEU A 165 6.16 -5.14 -13.26
CA LEU A 165 6.51 -4.06 -12.35
C LEU A 165 6.54 -2.72 -13.10
N ASN A 166 5.62 -1.81 -12.79
CA ASN A 166 5.56 -0.48 -13.37
C ASN A 166 5.67 0.58 -12.27
N VAL A 167 6.75 1.36 -12.29
CA VAL A 167 6.98 2.51 -11.41
C VAL A 167 6.89 3.77 -12.26
N ARG A 168 5.89 4.63 -12.02
CA ARG A 168 5.74 5.90 -12.73
C ARG A 168 5.59 7.09 -11.80
N GLY A 169 6.28 8.19 -12.08
CA GLY A 169 6.08 9.38 -11.25
C GLY A 169 7.14 10.45 -11.32
N MET A 170 7.00 11.42 -10.43
CA MET A 170 8.03 12.41 -10.14
C MET A 170 8.56 12.17 -8.74
N THR A 171 9.89 12.13 -8.60
CA THR A 171 10.56 12.00 -7.31
C THR A 171 11.50 13.18 -7.09
N THR A 172 11.36 13.86 -5.97
CA THR A 172 12.37 14.80 -5.45
C THR A 172 13.01 14.14 -4.24
N GLY A 173 14.31 13.83 -4.29
CA GLY A 173 15.02 13.02 -3.31
C GLY A 173 15.52 11.70 -3.89
N ILE A 174 15.11 10.56 -3.34
CA ILE A 174 15.67 9.24 -3.67
C ILE A 174 14.58 8.32 -4.25
N LEU A 175 14.79 7.84 -5.46
CA LEU A 175 14.06 6.73 -6.07
C LEU A 175 14.95 5.49 -6.11
N SER A 176 14.56 4.44 -5.40
CA SER A 176 15.26 3.14 -5.41
C SER A 176 14.32 2.01 -5.80
N VAL A 177 14.66 1.28 -6.86
CA VAL A 177 13.97 0.06 -7.29
C VAL A 177 14.95 -1.08 -7.19
N CYS A 178 14.67 -2.09 -6.37
CA CYS A 178 15.56 -3.22 -6.12
C CYS A 178 14.82 -4.56 -6.16
N GLY A 179 15.19 -5.51 -7.02
CA GLY A 179 14.48 -6.78 -7.00
C GLY A 179 14.87 -7.81 -8.06
N MET A 180 14.22 -8.97 -7.99
CA MET A 180 14.24 -9.98 -9.04
C MET A 180 12.90 -9.94 -9.77
N ILE A 181 12.92 -9.75 -11.08
CA ILE A 181 11.73 -9.56 -11.89
C ILE A 181 11.74 -10.60 -13.00
N THR A 182 10.67 -11.37 -13.11
CA THR A 182 10.45 -12.22 -14.27
C THR A 182 9.26 -11.64 -15.04
N GLY A 183 9.48 -11.20 -16.29
CA GLY A 183 8.49 -10.47 -17.08
C GLY A 183 8.94 -9.05 -17.42
N ILE A 184 8.14 -8.04 -17.08
CA ILE A 184 8.35 -6.66 -17.54
C ILE A 184 8.66 -5.73 -16.36
N LEU A 185 9.80 -5.04 -16.43
CA LEU A 185 10.13 -3.88 -15.60
C LEU A 185 10.00 -2.59 -16.42
N SER A 186 9.10 -1.69 -16.02
CA SER A 186 9.02 -0.34 -16.53
C SER A 186 9.22 0.70 -15.43
N VAL A 187 10.23 1.54 -15.55
CA VAL A 187 10.46 2.69 -14.67
C VAL A 187 10.38 3.95 -15.52
N ARG A 188 9.33 4.76 -15.32
CA ARG A 188 9.12 6.01 -16.07
C ARG A 188 8.93 7.24 -15.19
N GLY A 189 9.72 8.29 -15.36
CA GLY A 189 9.51 9.47 -14.52
C GLY A 189 10.56 10.55 -14.60
N MET A 190 10.41 11.55 -13.74
CA MET A 190 11.45 12.55 -13.49
C MET A 190 11.97 12.37 -12.07
N THR A 191 13.29 12.34 -11.91
CA THR A 191 13.95 12.28 -10.61
C THR A 191 14.86 13.49 -10.45
N THR A 192 14.69 14.25 -9.38
CA THR A 192 15.65 15.26 -8.91
C THR A 192 16.30 14.69 -7.66
N GLY A 193 17.61 14.43 -7.67
CA GLY A 193 18.32 13.72 -6.61
C GLY A 193 18.93 12.41 -7.09
N ILE A 194 18.56 11.28 -6.48
CA ILE A 194 19.19 9.98 -6.73
C ILE A 194 18.18 9.01 -7.34
N LEU A 195 18.50 8.47 -8.52
CA LEU A 195 17.80 7.33 -9.11
C LEU A 195 18.71 6.09 -9.03
N SER A 196 18.27 5.06 -8.31
CA SER A 196 18.94 3.76 -8.23
C SER A 196 18.02 2.64 -8.69
N VAL A 197 18.40 1.91 -9.73
CA VAL A 197 17.69 0.71 -10.20
C VAL A 197 18.66 -0.46 -10.14
N ARG A 198 18.40 -1.43 -9.26
CA ARG A 198 19.27 -2.58 -9.01
C ARG A 198 18.52 -3.91 -9.11
N GLY A 199 19.15 -4.94 -9.66
CA GLY A 199 18.61 -6.30 -9.55
C GLY A 199 18.80 -7.16 -10.78
N MET A 200 17.90 -8.13 -10.94
CA MET A 200 17.89 -9.07 -12.05
C MET A 200 16.52 -9.05 -12.72
N THR A 201 16.47 -9.02 -14.05
CA THR A 201 15.24 -9.15 -14.85
C THR A 201 15.48 -10.24 -15.87
N THR A 202 14.58 -11.20 -15.89
CA THR A 202 14.42 -12.14 -17.00
C THR A 202 13.22 -11.66 -17.80
N GLY A 203 13.44 -11.04 -18.97
CA GLY A 203 12.40 -10.41 -19.78
C GLY A 203 12.72 -8.96 -20.16
N ILE A 204 11.72 -8.09 -20.16
CA ILE A 204 11.82 -6.72 -20.72
C ILE A 204 12.17 -5.71 -19.62
N LEU A 205 13.20 -4.91 -19.86
CA LEU A 205 13.56 -3.74 -19.04
C LEU A 205 13.38 -2.45 -19.84
N ASN A 206 12.56 -1.53 -19.32
CA ASN A 206 12.31 -0.22 -19.92
C ASN A 206 12.43 0.88 -18.87
N VAL A 207 13.57 1.59 -18.87
CA VAL A 207 13.83 2.74 -18.00
C VAL A 207 13.80 4.00 -18.86
N ARG A 208 12.80 4.87 -18.65
CA ARG A 208 12.62 6.13 -19.40
C ARG A 208 12.41 7.29 -18.45
N GLY A 209 13.27 8.29 -18.46
CA GLY A 209 13.07 9.42 -17.58
C GLY A 209 14.20 10.43 -17.63
N MET A 210 13.93 11.59 -17.02
CA MET A 210 14.96 12.60 -16.80
C MET A 210 15.44 12.50 -15.35
N THR A 211 16.75 12.42 -15.16
CA THR A 211 17.37 12.45 -13.84
C THR A 211 18.26 13.68 -13.76
N THR A 212 18.01 14.53 -12.77
CA THR A 212 18.89 15.64 -12.39
C THR A 212 19.55 15.28 -11.06
N GLY A 213 20.81 14.87 -11.11
CA GLY A 213 21.55 14.35 -9.97
C GLY A 213 22.23 13.02 -10.29
N ILE A 214 22.20 12.07 -9.36
CA ILE A 214 22.93 10.79 -9.46
C ILE A 214 22.04 9.73 -10.10
N LEU A 215 22.56 9.06 -11.14
CA LEU A 215 21.93 7.91 -11.77
C LEU A 215 22.79 6.66 -11.55
N ASN A 216 22.23 5.63 -10.92
CA ASN A 216 22.88 4.33 -10.73
C ASN A 216 21.96 3.20 -11.21
N ILE A 217 22.31 2.60 -12.34
CA ILE A 217 21.61 1.44 -12.89
C ILE A 217 22.57 0.26 -12.85
N LEU A 218 22.30 -0.70 -11.96
CA LEU A 218 23.07 -1.93 -11.84
C LEU A 218 22.14 -3.12 -12.03
N PHE A 219 22.07 -3.61 -13.26
CA PHE A 219 21.03 -4.54 -13.63
C PHE A 219 21.57 -5.71 -14.45
N MET A 220 21.33 -6.94 -13.99
CA MET A 220 21.62 -8.13 -14.78
C MET A 220 20.39 -8.46 -15.62
N LEU A 221 20.56 -8.42 -16.94
CA LEU A 221 19.58 -8.90 -17.89
C LEU A 221 19.95 -10.30 -18.32
N LEU A 222 19.06 -11.25 -18.03
CA LEU A 222 19.15 -12.58 -18.61
C LEU A 222 18.25 -12.57 -19.83
N GLU A 223 18.83 -12.36 -21.01
CA GLU A 223 18.06 -12.32 -22.25
C GLU A 223 17.46 -13.69 -22.55
N CYS A 224 16.16 -13.69 -22.85
CA CYS A 224 15.54 -14.68 -23.72
C CYS A 224 15.11 -13.89 -24.95
N PHE A 225 15.91 -13.96 -26.02
CA PHE A 225 15.61 -13.37 -27.31
C PHE A 225 14.26 -13.93 -27.80
N VAL A 226 13.29 -13.06 -28.08
CA VAL A 226 12.23 -13.34 -29.05
C VAL A 226 12.31 -12.18 -30.03
N GLU A 227 12.98 -12.46 -31.16
CA GLU A 227 13.25 -11.67 -32.38
C GLU A 227 13.22 -10.14 -32.31
#